data_AF-A0A3M1YSH8-F1
#
_entry.id   AF-A0A3M1YSH8-F1
#
_cell.length_a   1.000
_cell.length_b   1.000
_cell.length_c   1.000
_cell.angle_alpha   90.00
_cell.angle_beta   90.00
_cell.angle_gamma   90.00
#
_symmetry.space_group_name_H-M   'P 1'
#
loop_
_entity.id
_entity.type
_entity.pdbx_description
1 polymer ?
#
loop_
_entity_poly.entity_id
_entity_poly.type
_entity_poly.pdbx_seq_one_letter_code
_entity_poly.pdbx_strand_id
1 'polypeptide(L)'
;MSNTIKSLNVKLALLSKGFEAKLGRVERKIRTSGRRLSALGSELSTAVSLPLAAIGTAALKSAGDLEALQLALRSTMVGAGRSVADVNEELKQLRKAALAPGLDFEQAVKASIRLQNVEQSAEDARRTIIELANAVAMSGGTAQDLDGVTIQFAQMISKGKVMSADLRIIQERLPVVTKLMREAFGTTSAEDLQRMGVTGQQFVEAITNGMAGMERVSGGLQNSMVNAFVSMRLAAAELG
;
A
#
# COMPACT_ATOMS: atom_id res chain seq x y z
N MET A 1 30.83 56.43 -68.99
CA MET A 1 30.61 55.04 -68.54
C MET A 1 31.39 54.63 -67.26
N SER A 2 32.43 55.36 -66.81
CA SER A 2 33.26 54.98 -65.64
C SER A 2 32.62 55.21 -64.25
N ASN A 3 31.77 56.23 -64.08
CA ASN A 3 31.18 56.57 -62.76
C ASN A 3 30.00 55.66 -62.34
N THR A 4 29.30 55.05 -63.30
CA THR A 4 28.18 54.13 -63.04
C THR A 4 28.68 52.79 -62.50
N ILE A 5 29.83 52.30 -62.97
CA ILE A 5 30.40 51.01 -62.54
C ILE A 5 31.02 51.11 -61.14
N LYS A 6 31.71 52.23 -60.83
CA LYS A 6 32.24 52.48 -59.47
C LYS A 6 31.11 52.62 -58.44
N SER A 7 30.03 53.32 -58.76
CA SER A 7 28.89 53.47 -57.85
C SER A 7 28.10 52.16 -57.66
N LEU A 8 28.06 51.28 -58.66
CA LEU A 8 27.49 49.94 -58.51
C LEU A 8 28.33 49.07 -57.57
N ASN A 9 29.66 49.03 -57.75
CA ASN A 9 30.57 48.23 -56.92
C ASN A 9 30.58 48.68 -55.45
N VAL A 10 30.52 49.99 -55.18
CA VAL A 10 30.43 50.53 -53.81
C VAL A 10 29.08 50.18 -53.18
N LYS A 11 27.98 50.25 -53.94
CA LYS A 11 26.64 49.86 -53.45
C LYS A 11 26.56 48.35 -53.17
N LEU A 12 27.12 47.51 -54.03
CA LEU A 12 27.21 46.05 -53.82
C LEU A 12 28.05 45.69 -52.59
N ALA A 13 29.20 46.35 -52.39
CA ALA A 13 30.06 46.12 -51.23
C ALA A 13 29.45 46.61 -49.90
N LEU A 14 28.65 47.68 -49.92
CA LEU A 14 27.91 48.15 -48.75
C LEU A 14 26.72 47.23 -48.44
N LEU A 15 26.03 46.72 -49.46
CA LEU A 15 24.96 45.74 -49.32
C LEU A 15 25.47 44.41 -48.76
N SER A 16 26.63 43.91 -49.21
CA SER A 16 27.22 42.66 -48.69
C SER A 16 27.62 42.78 -47.22
N LYS A 17 28.32 43.86 -46.84
CA LYS A 17 28.69 44.12 -45.43
C LYS A 17 27.46 44.29 -44.53
N GLY A 18 26.44 45.00 -45.02
CA GLY A 18 25.17 45.17 -44.30
C GLY A 18 24.38 43.86 -44.16
N PHE A 19 24.48 42.98 -45.14
CA PHE A 19 23.85 41.66 -45.15
C PHE A 19 24.55 40.68 -44.21
N GLU A 20 25.88 40.60 -44.23
CA GLU A 20 26.68 39.78 -43.30
C GLU A 20 26.41 40.18 -41.84
N ALA A 21 26.37 41.48 -41.54
CA ALA A 21 26.04 41.97 -40.20
C ALA A 21 24.59 41.66 -39.77
N LYS A 22 23.65 41.55 -40.73
CA LYS A 22 22.28 41.10 -40.46
C LYS A 22 22.22 39.59 -40.22
N LEU A 23 22.93 38.80 -41.02
CA LEU A 23 23.02 37.35 -40.84
C LEU A 23 23.64 36.98 -39.49
N GLY A 24 24.73 37.63 -39.09
CA GLY A 24 25.33 37.40 -37.77
C GLY A 24 24.39 37.75 -36.60
N ARG A 25 23.52 38.75 -36.77
CA ARG A 25 22.46 39.06 -35.78
C ARG A 25 21.36 38.01 -35.75
N VAL A 26 20.97 37.48 -36.90
CA VAL A 26 19.99 36.39 -37.03
C VAL A 26 20.53 35.10 -36.40
N GLU A 27 21.78 34.73 -36.69
CA GLU A 27 22.45 33.56 -36.13
C GLU A 27 22.51 33.62 -34.59
N ARG A 28 22.85 34.78 -34.03
CA ARG A 28 22.84 34.99 -32.56
C ARG A 28 21.44 34.85 -31.99
N LYS A 29 20.42 35.44 -32.63
CA LYS A 29 19.02 35.29 -32.22
C LYS A 29 18.55 33.84 -32.27
N ILE A 30 18.92 33.09 -33.32
CA ILE A 30 18.61 31.66 -33.45
C ILE A 30 19.30 30.84 -32.35
N ARG A 31 20.59 31.07 -32.08
CA ARG A 31 21.30 30.39 -30.98
C ARG A 31 20.68 30.69 -29.62
N THR A 32 20.34 31.95 -29.33
CA THR A 32 19.68 32.33 -28.08
C THR A 32 18.29 31.71 -27.97
N SER A 33 17.53 31.65 -29.06
CA SER A 33 16.21 31.01 -29.08
C SER A 33 16.31 29.50 -28.88
N GLY A 34 17.28 28.84 -29.51
CA GLY A 34 17.56 27.42 -29.32
C GLY A 34 17.97 27.09 -27.88
N ARG A 35 18.81 27.92 -27.25
CA ARG A 35 19.16 27.75 -25.82
C ARG A 35 17.94 27.91 -24.90
N ARG A 36 17.06 28.88 -25.19
CA ARG A 36 15.82 29.08 -24.42
C ARG A 36 14.84 27.92 -24.60
N LEU A 37 14.66 27.42 -25.83
CA LEU A 37 13.84 26.25 -26.11
C LEU A 37 14.39 24.98 -25.44
N SER A 38 15.72 24.79 -25.47
CA SER A 38 16.37 23.68 -24.79
C SER A 38 16.24 23.77 -23.27
N ALA A 39 16.34 24.97 -22.68
CA ALA A 39 16.14 25.19 -21.25
C ALA A 39 14.70 24.89 -20.84
N LEU A 40 13.71 25.40 -21.59
CA LEU A 40 12.29 25.12 -21.37
C LEU A 40 11.97 23.62 -21.54
N GLY A 41 12.54 22.96 -22.54
CA GLY A 41 12.37 21.53 -22.75
C GLY A 41 12.99 20.71 -21.61
N SER A 42 14.17 21.11 -21.13
CA SER A 42 14.81 20.47 -19.97
C SER A 42 14.02 20.69 -18.68
N GLU A 43 13.51 21.90 -18.46
CA GLU A 43 12.72 22.27 -17.27
C GLU A 43 11.35 21.59 -17.26
N LEU A 44 10.65 21.54 -18.40
CA LEU A 44 9.42 20.76 -18.55
C LEU A 44 9.66 19.25 -18.40
N SER A 45 10.73 18.73 -19.03
CA SER A 45 11.08 17.31 -18.92
C SER A 45 11.40 16.93 -17.49
N THR A 46 12.17 17.73 -16.75
CA THR A 46 12.45 17.47 -15.33
C THR A 46 11.22 17.68 -14.45
N ALA A 47 10.46 18.77 -14.63
CA ALA A 47 9.27 19.07 -13.82
C ALA A 47 8.13 18.06 -13.99
N VAL A 48 7.98 17.44 -15.17
CA VAL A 48 6.96 16.42 -15.44
C VAL A 48 7.48 15.01 -15.18
N SER A 49 8.73 14.71 -15.55
CA SER A 49 9.29 13.36 -15.38
C SER A 49 9.65 13.03 -13.94
N LEU A 50 10.03 13.99 -13.08
CA LEU A 50 10.30 13.69 -11.67
C LEU A 50 9.04 13.18 -10.95
N PRO A 51 7.89 13.88 -10.99
CA PRO A 51 6.67 13.39 -10.37
C PRO A 51 6.18 12.08 -10.98
N LEU A 52 6.25 11.91 -12.30
CA LEU A 52 5.86 10.66 -12.95
C LEU A 52 6.82 9.50 -12.63
N ALA A 53 8.13 9.75 -12.52
CA ALA A 53 9.10 8.75 -12.08
C ALA A 53 8.92 8.42 -10.60
N ALA A 54 8.59 9.39 -9.74
CA ALA A 54 8.26 9.15 -8.33
C ALA A 54 6.99 8.29 -8.19
N ILE A 55 5.94 8.59 -8.96
CA ILE A 55 4.73 7.76 -9.05
C ILE A 55 5.05 6.37 -9.61
N GLY A 56 5.86 6.30 -10.67
CA GLY A 56 6.27 5.05 -11.30
C GLY A 56 7.10 4.17 -10.37
N THR A 57 8.07 4.73 -9.66
CA THR A 57 8.90 4.01 -8.68
C THR A 57 8.11 3.57 -7.45
N ALA A 58 7.19 4.40 -6.95
CA ALA A 58 6.28 4.00 -5.87
C ALA A 58 5.33 2.87 -6.29
N ALA A 59 4.78 2.94 -7.51
CA ALA A 59 3.91 1.89 -8.07
C ALA A 59 4.67 0.57 -8.30
N LEU A 60 5.89 0.64 -8.86
CA LEU A 60 6.75 -0.54 -9.04
C LEU A 60 7.17 -1.16 -7.71
N LYS A 61 7.52 -0.34 -6.71
CA LYS A 61 7.84 -0.81 -5.37
C LYS A 61 6.64 -1.51 -4.72
N SER A 62 5.45 -0.91 -4.78
CA SER A 62 4.22 -1.51 -4.26
C SER A 62 3.86 -2.83 -4.95
N ALA A 63 4.05 -2.91 -6.27
CA ALA A 63 3.86 -4.16 -7.01
C ALA A 63 4.87 -5.25 -6.58
N GLY A 64 6.15 -4.88 -6.41
CA GLY A 64 7.19 -5.79 -5.94
C GLY A 64 6.97 -6.27 -4.51
N ASP A 65 6.56 -5.38 -3.60
CA ASP A 65 6.26 -5.71 -2.20
C ASP A 65 5.06 -6.69 -2.10
N LEU A 66 4.02 -6.47 -2.93
CA LEU A 66 2.89 -7.40 -3.02
C LEU A 66 3.26 -8.75 -3.63
N GLU A 67 4.11 -8.78 -4.66
CA GLU A 67 4.62 -10.02 -5.25
C GLU A 67 5.45 -10.81 -4.22
N ALA A 68 6.33 -10.13 -3.48
CA ALA A 68 7.11 -10.74 -2.41
C ALA A 68 6.21 -11.36 -1.33
N LEU A 69 5.13 -10.66 -0.92
CA LEU A 69 4.16 -11.19 0.04
C LEU A 69 3.37 -12.38 -0.51
N GLN A 70 2.99 -12.37 -1.79
CA GLN A 70 2.35 -13.53 -2.43
C GLN A 70 3.27 -14.75 -2.49
N LEU A 71 4.56 -14.52 -2.78
CA LEU A 71 5.59 -15.57 -2.77
C LEU A 71 5.82 -16.10 -1.35
N ALA A 72 5.85 -15.23 -0.35
CA ALA A 72 5.97 -15.63 1.06
C ALA A 72 4.77 -16.47 1.51
N LEU A 73 3.54 -16.04 1.21
CA LEU A 73 2.32 -16.82 1.51
C LEU A 73 2.35 -18.18 0.81
N ARG A 74 2.75 -18.21 -0.47
CA ARG A 74 2.94 -19.46 -1.21
C ARG A 74 3.93 -20.38 -0.52
N SER A 75 5.09 -19.85 -0.11
CA SER A 75 6.12 -20.63 0.58
C SER A 75 5.60 -21.20 1.91
N THR A 76 4.91 -20.38 2.71
CA THR A 76 4.33 -20.81 3.99
C THR A 76 3.30 -21.93 3.79
N MET A 77 2.35 -21.73 2.87
CA MET A 77 1.26 -22.70 2.64
C MET A 77 1.75 -24.00 1.99
N VAL A 78 2.64 -23.92 0.99
CA VAL A 78 3.23 -25.12 0.37
C VAL A 78 4.11 -25.86 1.37
N GLY A 79 4.85 -25.15 2.22
CA GLY A 79 5.59 -25.74 3.34
C GLY A 79 4.68 -26.48 4.32
N ALA A 80 3.45 -26.01 4.50
CA ALA A 80 2.39 -26.68 5.26
C ALA A 80 1.64 -27.77 4.47
N GLY A 81 2.12 -28.16 3.28
CA GLY A 81 1.55 -29.24 2.47
C GLY A 81 0.37 -28.85 1.58
N ARG A 82 0.04 -27.56 1.44
CA ARG A 82 -1.05 -27.09 0.58
C ARG A 82 -0.62 -27.02 -0.88
N SER A 83 -1.57 -27.18 -1.79
CA SER A 83 -1.33 -27.07 -3.23
C SER A 83 -1.21 -25.61 -3.69
N VAL A 84 -0.61 -25.39 -4.85
CA VAL A 84 -0.60 -24.06 -5.49
C VAL A 84 -2.02 -23.54 -5.78
N ALA A 85 -2.98 -24.45 -6.03
CA ALA A 85 -4.38 -24.08 -6.23
C ALA A 85 -4.98 -23.51 -4.93
N ASP A 86 -4.69 -24.13 -3.78
CA ASP A 86 -5.14 -23.66 -2.47
C ASP A 86 -4.56 -22.27 -2.15
N VAL A 87 -3.28 -22.04 -2.49
CA VAL A 87 -2.65 -20.72 -2.32
C VAL A 87 -3.37 -19.63 -3.13
N ASN A 88 -3.71 -19.93 -4.38
CA ASN A 88 -4.40 -18.98 -5.24
C ASN A 88 -5.82 -18.67 -4.74
N GLU A 89 -6.53 -19.68 -4.23
CA GLU A 89 -7.83 -19.47 -3.61
C GLU A 89 -7.70 -18.67 -2.31
N GLU A 90 -6.70 -18.94 -1.48
CA GLU A 90 -6.44 -18.16 -0.27
C GLU A 90 -6.17 -16.69 -0.59
N LEU A 91 -5.33 -16.40 -1.58
CA LEU A 91 -5.09 -15.02 -2.04
C LEU A 91 -6.38 -14.33 -2.48
N LYS A 92 -7.28 -15.05 -3.16
CA LYS A 92 -8.59 -14.52 -3.55
C LYS A 92 -9.48 -14.25 -2.33
N GLN A 93 -9.45 -15.13 -1.33
CA GLN A 93 -10.20 -14.94 -0.09
C GLN A 93 -9.64 -13.78 0.75
N LEU A 94 -8.32 -13.62 0.82
CA LEU A 94 -7.68 -12.47 1.46
C LEU A 94 -8.00 -11.15 0.75
N ARG A 95 -8.10 -11.15 -0.60
CA ARG A 95 -8.59 -9.97 -1.35
C ARG A 95 -10.03 -9.61 -0.99
N LYS A 96 -10.90 -10.61 -0.81
CA LYS A 96 -12.28 -10.37 -0.36
C LYS A 96 -12.31 -9.87 1.09
N ALA A 97 -11.49 -10.44 1.96
CA ALA A 97 -11.36 -10.03 3.35
C ALA A 97 -10.94 -8.55 3.46
N ALA A 98 -10.02 -8.11 2.60
CA ALA A 98 -9.55 -6.72 2.51
C ALA A 98 -10.60 -5.71 1.99
N LEU A 99 -11.84 -6.15 1.72
CA LEU A 99 -12.97 -5.24 1.52
C LEU A 99 -13.59 -4.78 2.85
N ALA A 100 -13.23 -5.43 3.96
CA ALA A 100 -13.67 -5.04 5.29
C ALA A 100 -13.03 -3.69 5.70
N PRO A 101 -13.75 -2.83 6.43
CA PRO A 101 -13.19 -1.58 6.95
C PRO A 101 -11.94 -1.82 7.80
N GLY A 102 -10.92 -0.99 7.64
CA GLY A 102 -9.69 -1.05 8.45
C GLY A 102 -8.68 -2.13 8.04
N LEU A 103 -8.89 -2.85 6.93
CA LEU A 103 -7.99 -3.88 6.41
C LEU A 103 -7.67 -3.64 4.94
N ASP A 104 -6.39 -3.56 4.58
CA ASP A 104 -5.95 -3.62 3.19
C ASP A 104 -5.39 -5.01 2.83
N PHE A 105 -5.20 -5.25 1.54
CA PHE A 105 -4.76 -6.55 1.05
C PHE A 105 -3.33 -6.91 1.49
N GLU A 106 -2.44 -5.93 1.60
CA GLU A 106 -1.06 -6.14 2.03
C GLU A 106 -1.03 -6.59 3.50
N GLN A 107 -1.77 -5.91 4.37
CA GLN A 107 -1.94 -6.26 5.77
C GLN A 107 -2.59 -7.63 5.93
N ALA A 108 -3.62 -7.94 5.13
CA ALA A 108 -4.28 -9.25 5.17
C ALA A 108 -3.29 -10.38 4.85
N VAL A 109 -2.46 -10.24 3.81
CA VAL A 109 -1.46 -11.26 3.45
C VAL A 109 -0.37 -11.36 4.51
N LYS A 110 0.18 -10.23 4.97
CA LYS A 110 1.23 -10.20 6.00
C LYS A 110 0.77 -10.82 7.31
N ALA A 111 -0.44 -10.49 7.76
CA ALA A 111 -1.04 -11.07 8.96
C ALA A 111 -1.31 -12.57 8.79
N SER A 112 -1.78 -12.99 7.61
CA SER A 112 -2.04 -14.41 7.31
C SER A 112 -0.76 -15.24 7.38
N ILE A 113 0.33 -14.78 6.75
CA ILE A 113 1.64 -15.44 6.85
C ILE A 113 2.08 -15.57 8.30
N ARG A 114 1.95 -14.50 9.09
CA ARG A 114 2.37 -14.47 10.49
C ARG A 114 1.66 -15.53 11.34
N LEU A 115 0.34 -15.62 11.20
CA LEU A 115 -0.49 -16.56 11.93
C LEU A 115 -0.25 -18.01 11.46
N GLN A 116 -0.08 -18.22 10.15
CA GLN A 116 0.25 -19.54 9.62
C GLN A 116 1.64 -20.04 10.05
N ASN A 117 2.61 -19.13 10.22
CA ASN A 117 3.95 -19.48 10.72
C ASN A 117 3.94 -19.95 12.19
N VAL A 118 2.85 -19.71 12.93
CA VAL A 118 2.63 -20.25 14.27
C VAL A 118 1.58 -21.36 14.26
N GLU A 119 1.54 -22.11 13.16
CA GLU A 119 0.73 -23.33 12.97
C GLU A 119 -0.80 -23.09 12.92
N GLN A 120 -1.25 -21.85 12.77
CA GLN A 120 -2.66 -21.59 12.51
C GLN A 120 -3.02 -21.99 11.07
N SER A 121 -4.20 -22.58 10.86
CA SER A 121 -4.70 -22.87 9.51
C SER A 121 -4.87 -21.57 8.71
N ALA A 122 -4.80 -21.64 7.38
CA ALA A 122 -5.03 -20.47 6.53
C ALA A 122 -6.44 -19.89 6.75
N GLU A 123 -7.40 -20.78 6.95
CA GLU A 123 -8.80 -20.47 7.19
C GLU A 123 -9.02 -19.77 8.53
N ASP A 124 -8.40 -20.27 9.60
CA ASP A 124 -8.49 -19.65 10.92
C ASP A 124 -7.72 -18.33 10.97
N ALA A 125 -6.54 -18.27 10.33
CA ALA A 125 -5.76 -17.04 10.24
C ALA A 125 -6.60 -15.95 9.55
N ARG A 126 -7.20 -16.24 8.40
CA ARG A 126 -8.09 -15.32 7.69
C ARG A 126 -9.28 -14.91 8.55
N ARG A 127 -9.92 -15.84 9.25
CA ARG A 127 -11.03 -15.55 10.15
C ARG A 127 -10.61 -14.59 11.27
N THR A 128 -9.51 -14.89 11.97
CA THR A 128 -8.95 -14.02 13.01
C THR A 128 -8.66 -12.62 12.47
N ILE A 129 -8.09 -12.50 11.28
CA ILE A 129 -7.78 -11.20 10.65
C ILE A 129 -9.06 -10.40 10.36
N ILE A 130 -10.09 -11.03 9.79
CA ILE A 130 -11.36 -10.37 9.49
C ILE A 130 -12.03 -9.85 10.77
N GLU A 131 -12.12 -10.70 11.79
CA GLU A 131 -12.77 -10.32 13.05
C GLU A 131 -11.99 -9.24 13.80
N LEU A 132 -10.66 -9.35 13.79
CA LEU A 132 -9.79 -8.35 14.39
C LEU A 132 -9.87 -7.02 13.66
N ALA A 133 -9.87 -7.01 12.32
CA ALA A 133 -10.03 -5.79 11.54
C ALA A 133 -11.36 -5.10 11.84
N ASN A 134 -12.45 -5.86 11.91
CA ASN A 134 -13.76 -5.32 12.29
C ASN A 134 -13.72 -4.71 13.69
N ALA A 135 -13.17 -5.41 14.68
CA ALA A 135 -13.10 -4.94 16.06
C ALA A 135 -12.22 -3.67 16.20
N VAL A 136 -11.06 -3.64 15.51
CA VAL A 136 -10.19 -2.46 15.46
C VAL A 136 -10.94 -1.28 14.85
N ALA A 137 -11.60 -1.47 13.71
CA ALA A 137 -12.39 -0.44 13.04
C ALA A 137 -13.55 0.08 13.92
N MET A 138 -14.26 -0.80 14.65
CA MET A 138 -15.31 -0.40 15.59
C MET A 138 -14.78 0.47 16.74
N SER A 139 -13.55 0.19 17.20
CA SER A 139 -12.90 1.00 18.24
C SER A 139 -12.24 2.29 17.72
N GLY A 140 -12.35 2.59 16.42
CA GLY A 140 -11.68 3.73 15.79
C GLY A 140 -10.16 3.57 15.70
N GLY A 141 -9.66 2.33 15.76
CA GLY A 141 -8.24 2.01 15.69
C GLY A 141 -7.68 2.06 14.27
N THR A 142 -6.39 1.76 14.16
CA THR A 142 -5.58 1.92 12.96
C THR A 142 -5.03 0.59 12.45
N ALA A 143 -4.45 0.58 11.24
CA ALA A 143 -3.74 -0.58 10.70
C ALA A 143 -2.57 -1.01 11.60
N GLN A 144 -1.94 -0.06 12.31
CA GLN A 144 -0.87 -0.32 13.28
C GLN A 144 -1.39 -1.05 14.53
N ASP A 145 -2.63 -0.78 14.93
CA ASP A 145 -3.29 -1.50 16.02
C ASP A 145 -3.55 -2.95 15.62
N LEU A 146 -4.11 -3.15 14.43
CA LEU A 146 -4.30 -4.48 13.83
C LEU A 146 -2.98 -5.27 13.71
N ASP A 147 -1.92 -4.68 13.15
CA ASP A 147 -0.61 -5.35 13.01
C ASP A 147 -0.05 -5.71 14.40
N GLY A 148 -0.16 -4.78 15.36
CA GLY A 148 0.26 -5.00 16.74
C GLY A 148 -0.43 -6.17 17.41
N VAL A 149 -1.76 -6.19 17.38
CA VAL A 149 -2.52 -7.29 17.99
C VAL A 149 -2.21 -8.62 17.32
N THR A 150 -2.10 -8.65 15.99
CA THR A 150 -1.74 -9.87 15.25
C THR A 150 -0.34 -10.38 15.64
N ILE A 151 0.64 -9.49 15.87
CA ILE A 151 1.96 -9.87 16.40
C ILE A 151 1.82 -10.54 17.76
N GLN A 152 1.07 -9.93 18.67
CA GLN A 152 0.92 -10.47 20.01
C GLN A 152 0.16 -11.80 20.04
N PHE A 153 -0.85 -11.97 19.19
CA PHE A 153 -1.54 -13.25 19.01
C PHE A 153 -0.57 -14.33 18.56
N ALA A 154 0.24 -14.05 17.54
CA ALA A 154 1.24 -15.01 17.07
C ALA A 154 2.28 -15.35 18.14
N GLN A 155 2.73 -14.35 18.92
CA GLN A 155 3.65 -14.58 20.04
C GLN A 155 3.03 -15.46 21.13
N MET A 156 1.76 -15.24 21.49
CA MET A 156 1.07 -16.07 22.48
C MET A 156 0.93 -17.51 22.01
N ILE A 157 0.56 -17.74 20.75
CA ILE A 157 0.46 -19.08 20.14
C ILE A 157 1.83 -19.75 20.19
N SER A 158 2.87 -19.07 19.68
CA SER A 158 4.24 -19.60 19.66
C SER A 158 4.80 -19.92 21.05
N LYS A 159 4.48 -19.12 22.07
CA LYS A 159 4.88 -19.38 23.47
C LYS A 159 4.01 -20.44 24.15
N GLY A 160 2.87 -20.81 23.55
CA GLY A 160 1.88 -21.73 24.10
C GLY A 160 1.07 -21.17 25.27
N LYS A 161 1.22 -19.89 25.63
CA LYS A 161 0.60 -19.28 26.82
C LYS A 161 0.39 -17.78 26.67
N VAL A 162 -0.58 -17.25 27.43
CA VAL A 162 -0.91 -15.82 27.48
C VAL A 162 0.00 -15.12 28.48
N MET A 163 0.90 -14.24 27.99
CA MET A 163 1.80 -13.47 28.84
C MET A 163 1.25 -12.08 29.14
N SER A 164 1.50 -11.56 30.34
CA SER A 164 1.00 -10.25 30.79
C SER A 164 1.52 -9.10 29.93
N ALA A 165 2.76 -9.19 29.43
CA ALA A 165 3.32 -8.21 28.51
C ALA A 165 2.59 -8.21 27.16
N ASP A 166 2.38 -9.39 26.57
CA ASP A 166 1.68 -9.53 25.30
C ASP A 166 0.23 -9.07 25.43
N LEU A 167 -0.43 -9.46 26.52
CA LEU A 167 -1.82 -9.11 26.81
C LEU A 167 -1.99 -7.60 26.97
N ARG A 168 -1.08 -6.94 27.68
CA ARG A 168 -1.13 -5.49 27.89
C ARG A 168 -1.11 -4.72 26.57
N ILE A 169 -0.23 -5.10 25.65
CA ILE A 169 -0.15 -4.49 24.32
C ILE A 169 -1.47 -4.68 23.56
N ILE A 170 -2.10 -5.86 23.66
CA ILE A 170 -3.40 -6.09 23.04
C ILE A 170 -4.47 -5.23 23.69
N GLN A 171 -4.49 -5.10 25.02
CA GLN A 171 -5.46 -4.24 25.73
C GLN A 171 -5.30 -2.75 25.39
N GLU A 172 -4.07 -2.29 25.15
CA GLU A 172 -3.78 -0.93 24.70
C GLU A 172 -4.27 -0.67 23.27
N ARG A 173 -4.04 -1.61 22.35
CA ARG A 173 -4.38 -1.47 20.91
C ARG A 173 -5.81 -1.88 20.56
N LEU A 174 -6.43 -2.74 21.38
CA LEU A 174 -7.77 -3.27 21.19
C LEU A 174 -8.50 -3.33 22.55
N PRO A 175 -8.98 -2.20 23.08
CA PRO A 175 -9.58 -2.14 24.42
C PRO A 175 -10.75 -3.10 24.64
N VAL A 176 -11.52 -3.40 23.58
CA VAL A 176 -12.65 -4.34 23.63
C VAL A 176 -12.25 -5.76 24.05
N VAL A 177 -10.98 -6.14 23.87
CA VAL A 177 -10.46 -7.45 24.30
C VAL A 177 -10.75 -7.72 25.78
N THR A 178 -10.71 -6.69 26.63
CA THR A 178 -10.95 -6.83 28.08
C THR A 178 -12.37 -7.32 28.37
N LYS A 179 -13.35 -6.83 27.60
CA LYS A 179 -14.74 -7.29 27.71
C LYS A 179 -14.86 -8.74 27.23
N LEU A 180 -14.28 -9.04 26.05
CA LEU A 180 -14.33 -10.38 25.46
C LEU A 180 -13.65 -11.44 26.36
N MET A 181 -12.55 -11.07 27.04
CA MET A 181 -11.90 -11.95 28.01
C MET A 181 -12.79 -12.25 29.21
N ARG A 182 -13.48 -11.25 29.75
CA ARG A 182 -14.40 -11.45 30.86
C ARG A 182 -15.55 -12.37 30.47
N GLU A 183 -16.06 -12.22 29.24
CA GLU A 183 -17.13 -13.06 28.71
C GLU A 183 -16.67 -14.49 28.44
N ALA A 184 -15.48 -14.68 27.87
CA ALA A 184 -14.97 -15.99 27.48
C ALA A 184 -14.35 -16.79 28.65
N PHE A 185 -13.68 -16.10 29.58
CA PHE A 185 -12.84 -16.73 30.61
C PHE A 185 -13.18 -16.30 32.04
N GLY A 186 -14.06 -15.32 32.23
CA GLY A 186 -14.38 -14.79 33.56
C GLY A 186 -13.27 -13.94 34.20
N THR A 187 -12.18 -13.67 33.48
CA THR A 187 -11.03 -12.89 33.97
C THR A 187 -10.50 -11.93 32.90
N THR A 188 -9.70 -10.96 33.31
CA THR A 188 -8.95 -10.05 32.44
C THR A 188 -7.45 -10.09 32.73
N SER A 189 -6.98 -11.04 33.55
CA SER A 189 -5.59 -11.21 33.97
C SER A 189 -4.92 -12.36 33.21
N ALA A 190 -3.70 -12.12 32.74
CA ALA A 190 -2.88 -13.17 32.13
C ALA A 190 -2.46 -14.23 33.16
N GLU A 191 -2.25 -13.84 34.42
CA GLU A 191 -1.91 -14.76 35.51
C GLU A 191 -3.06 -15.72 35.82
N ASP A 192 -4.30 -15.23 35.81
CA ASP A 192 -5.48 -16.08 35.97
C ASP A 192 -5.62 -17.06 34.80
N LEU A 193 -5.47 -16.59 33.55
CA LEU A 193 -5.51 -17.45 32.36
C LEU A 193 -4.45 -18.54 32.39
N GLN A 194 -3.24 -18.22 32.84
CA GLN A 194 -2.17 -19.20 33.03
C GLN A 194 -2.51 -20.21 34.12
N ARG A 195 -3.08 -19.78 35.25
CA ARG A 195 -3.55 -20.68 36.32
C ARG A 195 -4.67 -21.60 35.85
N MET A 196 -5.52 -21.14 34.94
CA MET A 196 -6.56 -21.93 34.30
C MET A 196 -6.03 -22.88 33.21
N GLY A 197 -4.75 -22.78 32.84
CA GLY A 197 -4.15 -23.59 31.77
C GLY A 197 -4.57 -23.18 30.36
N VAL A 198 -5.07 -21.96 30.17
CA VAL A 198 -5.48 -21.46 28.84
C VAL A 198 -4.25 -21.24 27.97
N THR A 199 -4.19 -21.96 26.84
CA THR A 199 -3.09 -21.82 25.88
C THR A 199 -3.25 -20.54 25.06
N GLY A 200 -2.15 -20.08 24.43
CA GLY A 200 -2.20 -18.97 23.50
C GLY A 200 -3.18 -19.21 22.33
N GLN A 201 -3.27 -20.44 21.84
CA GLN A 201 -4.20 -20.81 20.77
C GLN A 201 -5.65 -20.77 21.22
N GLN A 202 -5.96 -21.34 22.40
CA GLN A 202 -7.31 -21.26 22.98
C GLN A 202 -7.72 -19.82 23.26
N PHE A 203 -6.79 -18.98 23.72
CA PHE A 203 -7.04 -17.56 23.91
C PHE A 203 -7.40 -16.87 22.60
N VAL A 204 -6.55 -16.99 21.57
CA VAL A 204 -6.79 -16.34 20.27
C VAL A 204 -8.10 -16.83 19.65
N GLU A 205 -8.41 -18.12 19.74
CA GLU A 205 -9.66 -18.69 19.23
C GLU A 205 -10.88 -18.13 19.96
N ALA A 206 -10.89 -18.15 21.30
CA ALA A 206 -12.02 -17.66 22.08
C ALA A 206 -12.26 -16.16 21.88
N ILE A 207 -11.20 -15.36 21.83
CA ILE A 207 -11.31 -13.92 21.56
C ILE A 207 -11.79 -13.67 20.11
N THR A 208 -11.29 -14.43 19.14
CA THR A 208 -11.79 -14.38 17.74
C THR A 208 -13.28 -14.71 17.68
N ASN A 209 -13.73 -15.74 18.40
CA ASN A 209 -15.14 -16.13 18.48
C ASN A 209 -16.00 -15.04 19.13
N GLY A 210 -15.50 -14.39 20.19
CA GLY A 210 -16.16 -13.24 20.81
C GLY A 210 -16.32 -12.06 19.85
N MET A 211 -15.28 -11.76 19.06
CA MET A 211 -15.34 -10.71 18.03
C MET A 211 -16.31 -11.04 16.89
N ALA A 212 -16.44 -12.32 16.51
CA ALA A 212 -17.37 -12.76 15.48
C ALA A 212 -18.84 -12.48 15.82
N GLY A 213 -19.17 -12.37 17.11
CA GLY A 213 -20.50 -11.98 17.59
C GLY A 213 -20.76 -10.47 17.61
N MET A 214 -19.75 -9.64 17.32
CA MET A 214 -19.90 -8.18 17.28
C MET A 214 -20.61 -7.74 15.99
N GLU A 215 -21.29 -6.60 16.07
CA GLU A 215 -21.85 -5.97 14.87
C GLU A 215 -20.73 -5.73 13.84
N ARG A 216 -21.03 -5.97 12.57
CA ARG A 216 -20.08 -5.63 11.51
C ARG A 216 -20.14 -4.13 11.30
N VAL A 217 -18.98 -3.49 11.15
CA VAL A 217 -18.90 -2.11 10.66
C VAL A 217 -19.52 -2.08 9.26
N SER A 218 -20.81 -1.75 9.20
CA SER A 218 -21.51 -1.52 7.93
C SER A 218 -20.90 -0.27 7.33
N GLY A 219 -20.15 -0.45 6.24
CA GLY A 219 -19.25 0.53 5.65
C GLY A 219 -19.77 1.97 5.64
N GLY A 220 -19.39 2.73 6.66
CA GLY A 220 -19.53 4.19 6.66
C GLY A 220 -18.45 4.79 5.78
N LEU A 221 -18.85 5.62 4.81
CA LEU A 221 -18.05 6.50 3.92
C LEU A 221 -16.88 5.87 3.13
N GLN A 222 -16.00 5.09 3.73
CA GLN A 222 -14.87 4.43 3.07
C GLN A 222 -15.32 3.42 2.01
N ASN A 223 -16.34 2.60 2.30
CA ASN A 223 -16.83 1.63 1.31
C ASN A 223 -17.49 2.34 0.12
N SER A 224 -18.21 3.45 0.35
CA SER A 224 -18.74 4.29 -0.73
C SER A 224 -17.65 5.02 -1.52
N MET A 225 -16.55 5.42 -0.89
CA MET A 225 -15.41 6.08 -1.57
C MET A 225 -14.57 5.09 -2.38
N VAL A 226 -14.31 3.89 -1.85
CA VAL A 226 -13.67 2.80 -2.58
C VAL A 226 -14.55 2.35 -3.75
N ASN A 227 -15.85 2.18 -3.53
CA ASN A 227 -16.79 1.87 -4.60
C ASN A 227 -16.90 2.99 -5.63
N ALA A 228 -16.84 4.26 -5.23
CA ALA A 228 -16.80 5.39 -6.16
C ALA A 228 -15.51 5.40 -6.99
N PHE A 229 -14.36 5.16 -6.37
CA PHE A 229 -13.07 5.10 -7.05
C PHE A 229 -12.98 3.91 -8.04
N VAL A 230 -13.50 2.75 -7.63
CA VAL A 230 -13.61 1.57 -8.51
C VAL A 230 -14.56 1.85 -9.67
N SER A 231 -15.70 2.51 -9.42
CA SER A 231 -16.66 2.89 -10.46
C SER A 231 -16.06 3.88 -11.46
N MET A 232 -15.28 4.86 -10.99
CA MET A 232 -14.55 5.79 -11.86
C MET A 232 -13.50 5.08 -12.72
N ARG A 233 -12.79 4.10 -12.16
CA ARG A 233 -11.78 3.33 -12.91
C ARG A 233 -12.41 2.46 -14.00
N LEU A 234 -13.60 1.90 -13.74
CA LEU A 234 -14.34 1.12 -14.72
C LEU A 234 -14.90 2.01 -15.85
N ALA A 235 -15.46 3.17 -15.51
CA ALA A 235 -15.93 4.13 -16.51
C ALA A 235 -14.79 4.67 -17.41
N ALA A 236 -13.60 4.86 -16.86
CA ALA A 236 -12.42 5.24 -17.63
C ALA A 236 -11.90 4.13 -18.55
N ALA A 237 -12.16 2.86 -18.23
CA ALA A 237 -11.77 1.71 -19.04
C ALA A 237 -12.77 1.39 -20.17
N GLU A 238 -14.02 1.87 -20.10
CA GLU A 238 -15.01 1.76 -21.19
C GLU A 238 -14.91 2.90 -22.23
N LEU A 239 -14.20 3.98 -21.90
CA LEU A 239 -14.04 5.17 -22.76
C LEU A 239 -12.70 5.21 -23.53
N GLY A 240 -11.88 4.16 -23.43
CA GLY A 240 -10.65 3.98 -24.20
C GLY A 240 -10.63 2.63 -24.89
#